data_AF-A0A9E4KB55-F1
#
_entry.id   AF-A0A9E4KB55-F1
#
_cell.length_a   1.000
_cell.length_b   1.000
_cell.length_c   1.000
_cell.angle_alpha   90.00
_cell.angle_beta   90.00
_cell.angle_gamma   90.00
#
_symmetry.space_group_name_H-M   'P 1'
#
loop_
_entity.id
_entity.type
_entity.pdbx_description
1 polymer ?
#
loop_
_entity_poly.entity_id
_entity_poly.type
_entity_poly.pdbx_seq_one_letter_code
_entity_poly.pdbx_strand_id
1 'polypeptide(L)'
;MGRELKRVPMDFDWPMNTPWNGYLNPHYRECQDCDGTGSTLADHRLSDLISFIMLSGDDARKGTCHPYLQVAPLYHTQGKVCGIEMAELTVALAGREPSMLGHDAIDKWTAKRKILQAAGLPEDWGSCSTCGGEGIHPDAKEQYEAWERFEPPTGEGYQIWETVSEGSPISPVFATPEELATHMADTRWGADKGTDYETWLRFINGPGWAPSMVGDAKGLRSGVEAMSET
;
A
#
# COMPACT_ATOMS: atom_id res chain seq x y z
N MET A 1 -4.83 0.78 -5.46
CA MET A 1 -4.59 -0.16 -6.58
C MET A 1 -5.92 -0.49 -7.23
N GLY A 2 -5.96 -0.48 -8.56
CA GLY A 2 -7.20 -0.59 -9.34
C GLY A 2 -6.91 -0.65 -10.84
N ARG A 3 -7.95 -0.58 -11.65
CA ARG A 3 -7.92 -0.61 -13.12
C ARG A 3 -8.46 0.71 -13.63
N GLU A 4 -7.84 1.22 -14.67
CA GLU A 4 -8.24 2.44 -15.35
C GLU A 4 -8.18 2.20 -16.85
N LEU A 5 -9.26 2.58 -17.55
CA LEU A 5 -9.30 2.65 -18.99
C LEU A 5 -8.65 3.96 -19.42
N LYS A 6 -7.60 3.88 -20.25
CA LYS A 6 -7.02 5.05 -20.91
C LYS A 6 -7.22 4.97 -22.42
N ARG A 7 -7.32 6.15 -23.03
CA ARG A 7 -7.44 6.33 -24.47
C ARG A 7 -6.10 6.84 -25.02
N VAL A 8 -5.41 6.03 -25.81
CA VAL A 8 -4.03 6.29 -26.29
C VAL A 8 -3.93 6.18 -27.82
N PRO A 9 -2.91 6.73 -28.48
CA PRO A 9 -2.71 6.53 -29.93
C PRO A 9 -2.71 5.05 -30.33
N MET A 10 -3.23 4.74 -31.52
CA MET A 10 -3.26 3.35 -32.01
C MET A 10 -1.87 2.74 -32.21
N ASP A 11 -0.87 3.59 -32.44
CA ASP A 11 0.55 3.26 -32.58
C ASP A 11 1.33 3.47 -31.27
N PHE A 12 0.65 3.64 -30.14
CA PHE A 12 1.29 3.79 -28.83
C PHE A 12 2.01 2.49 -28.44
N ASP A 13 3.33 2.50 -28.61
CA ASP A 13 4.21 1.37 -28.36
C ASP A 13 4.95 1.55 -27.03
N TRP A 14 4.25 1.29 -25.92
CA TRP A 14 4.85 1.20 -24.59
C TRP A 14 4.87 -0.25 -24.11
N PRO A 15 5.98 -0.74 -23.51
CA PRO A 15 6.04 -2.12 -23.02
C PRO A 15 4.96 -2.41 -21.97
N MET A 16 4.26 -3.53 -22.14
CA MET A 16 3.27 -3.98 -21.15
C MET A 16 3.94 -4.28 -19.80
N ASN A 17 3.19 -4.06 -18.72
CA ASN A 17 3.64 -4.26 -17.33
C ASN A 17 4.91 -3.46 -16.97
N THR A 18 5.17 -2.39 -17.70
CA THR A 18 6.28 -1.48 -17.43
C THR A 18 5.70 -0.13 -17.01
N PRO A 19 6.08 0.41 -15.84
CA PRO A 19 5.67 1.73 -15.38
C PRO A 19 5.84 2.80 -16.46
N TRP A 20 4.88 3.70 -16.60
CA TRP A 20 5.02 4.83 -17.50
C TRP A 20 6.00 5.85 -16.95
N ASN A 21 6.96 6.29 -17.78
CA ASN A 21 7.96 7.28 -17.35
C ASN A 21 7.35 8.59 -16.86
N GLY A 22 6.18 8.99 -17.35
CA GLY A 22 5.50 10.18 -16.86
C GLY A 22 4.92 10.05 -15.44
N TYR A 23 4.93 8.85 -14.85
CA TYR A 23 4.61 8.63 -13.45
C TYR A 23 5.86 8.41 -12.58
N LEU A 24 7.03 8.21 -13.18
CA LEU A 24 8.29 8.02 -12.48
C LEU A 24 9.06 9.34 -12.39
N ASN A 25 9.33 9.79 -11.17
CA ASN A 25 10.14 10.98 -10.94
C ASN A 25 11.63 10.68 -11.22
N PRO A 26 12.23 11.23 -12.29
CA PRO A 26 13.61 10.92 -12.67
C PRO A 26 14.65 11.57 -11.73
N HIS A 27 14.22 12.49 -10.87
CA HIS A 27 15.08 13.18 -9.93
C HIS A 27 15.16 12.45 -8.59
N TYR A 28 14.45 11.34 -8.39
CA TYR A 28 14.57 10.55 -7.18
C TYR A 28 16.02 10.10 -6.96
N ARG A 29 16.59 10.50 -5.83
CA ARG A 29 17.90 10.05 -5.37
C ARG A 29 17.76 9.63 -3.92
N GLU A 30 17.97 8.35 -3.67
CA GLU A 30 17.94 7.78 -2.34
C GLU A 30 19.02 8.41 -1.42
N CYS A 31 18.64 8.73 -0.18
CA CYS A 31 19.59 9.11 0.86
C CYS A 31 20.39 7.89 1.34
N GLN A 32 21.67 7.84 1.01
CA GLN A 32 22.57 6.72 1.32
C GLN A 32 22.86 6.55 2.81
N ASP A 33 22.76 7.62 3.60
CA ASP A 33 23.03 7.55 5.05
C ASP A 33 21.93 6.85 5.85
N CYS A 34 20.77 6.60 5.23
CA CYS A 34 19.65 5.91 5.84
C CYS A 34 18.99 4.90 4.91
N ASP A 35 19.63 4.53 3.80
CA ASP A 35 19.09 3.62 2.78
C ASP A 35 17.64 3.98 2.38
N GLY A 36 17.40 5.27 2.12
CA GLY A 36 16.08 5.75 1.73
C GLY A 36 15.00 5.77 2.82
N THR A 37 15.30 5.28 4.03
CA THR A 37 14.28 5.13 5.08
C THR A 37 13.92 6.41 5.82
N GLY A 38 14.76 7.44 5.74
CA GLY A 38 14.61 8.67 6.53
C GLY A 38 14.92 8.51 8.02
N SER A 39 15.26 7.29 8.48
CA SER A 39 15.35 6.96 9.89
C SER A 39 16.69 6.33 10.25
N THR A 40 17.10 6.48 11.50
CA THR A 40 18.26 5.79 12.09
C THR A 40 17.93 4.34 12.44
N LEU A 41 18.94 3.51 12.64
CA LEU A 41 18.75 2.13 13.10
C LEU A 41 18.06 2.04 14.49
N ALA A 42 18.31 3.03 15.37
CA ALA A 42 17.65 3.09 16.69
C ALA A 42 16.14 3.30 16.55
N ASP A 43 15.74 4.11 15.57
CA ASP A 43 14.35 4.36 15.23
C ASP A 43 13.62 3.09 14.77
N HIS A 44 14.26 2.37 13.84
CA HIS A 44 13.77 1.08 13.34
C HIS A 44 13.63 0.07 14.48
N ARG A 45 14.63 -0.01 15.36
CA ARG A 45 14.57 -0.90 16.53
C ARG A 45 13.42 -0.55 17.46
N LEU A 46 13.14 0.72 17.70
CA LEU A 46 11.98 1.13 18.50
C LEU A 46 10.66 0.72 17.83
N SER A 47 10.55 0.89 16.51
CA SER A 47 9.37 0.46 15.72
C SER A 47 9.12 -1.06 15.82
N ASP A 48 10.18 -1.87 15.79
CA ASP A 48 10.10 -3.32 15.99
C ASP A 48 9.58 -3.66 17.39
N LEU A 49 10.14 -3.02 18.43
CA LEU A 49 9.73 -3.25 19.82
C LEU A 49 8.26 -2.85 20.04
N ILE A 50 7.81 -1.75 19.44
CA ILE A 50 6.40 -1.36 19.47
C ILE A 50 5.53 -2.41 18.78
N SER A 51 6.00 -3.00 17.67
CA SER A 51 5.26 -4.08 17.00
C SER A 51 5.07 -5.29 17.92
N PHE A 52 6.08 -5.63 18.71
CA PHE A 52 5.97 -6.70 19.73
C PHE A 52 5.01 -6.34 20.88
N ILE A 53 4.99 -5.08 21.31
CA ILE A 53 4.02 -4.59 22.31
C ILE A 53 2.59 -4.73 21.74
N MET A 54 2.36 -4.27 20.52
CA MET A 54 1.05 -4.35 19.85
C MET A 54 0.60 -5.80 19.63
N LEU A 55 1.51 -6.68 19.20
CA LEU A 55 1.27 -8.12 19.07
C LEU A 55 0.77 -8.73 20.38
N SER A 56 1.35 -8.33 21.52
CA SER A 56 0.96 -8.85 22.83
C SER A 56 -0.46 -8.42 23.22
N GLY A 57 -0.90 -7.22 22.82
CA GLY A 57 -2.29 -6.79 22.99
C GLY A 57 -3.27 -7.54 22.10
N ASP A 58 -2.90 -7.79 20.84
CA ASP A 58 -3.70 -8.62 19.92
C ASP A 58 -3.84 -10.05 20.43
N ASP A 59 -2.77 -10.64 20.95
CA ASP A 59 -2.75 -11.95 21.59
C ASP A 59 -3.70 -12.03 22.78
N ALA A 60 -3.66 -11.03 23.66
CA ALA A 60 -4.58 -10.94 24.80
C ALA A 60 -6.05 -10.92 24.36
N ARG A 61 -6.38 -10.15 23.31
CA ARG A 61 -7.74 -10.10 22.74
C ARG A 61 -8.18 -11.43 22.14
N LYS A 62 -7.27 -12.11 21.46
CA LYS A 62 -7.54 -13.39 20.77
C LYS A 62 -7.55 -14.58 21.72
N GLY A 63 -7.08 -14.41 22.96
CA GLY A 63 -6.86 -15.52 23.88
C GLY A 63 -5.74 -16.44 23.42
N THR A 64 -4.79 -15.93 22.65
CA THR A 64 -3.64 -16.67 22.09
C THR A 64 -2.33 -16.12 22.62
N CYS A 65 -1.25 -16.90 22.48
CA CYS A 65 0.10 -16.41 22.73
C CYS A 65 0.94 -16.74 21.51
N HIS A 66 1.56 -15.74 20.91
CA HIS A 66 2.35 -15.89 19.71
C HIS A 66 3.55 -16.81 19.97
N PRO A 67 3.92 -17.71 19.03
CA PRO A 67 5.00 -18.67 19.23
C PRO A 67 6.33 -18.06 19.67
N TYR A 68 6.64 -16.84 19.22
CA TYR A 68 7.84 -16.10 19.64
C TYR A 68 7.92 -15.95 21.17
N LEU A 69 6.79 -15.69 21.85
CA LEU A 69 6.71 -15.56 23.30
C LEU A 69 6.60 -16.91 24.03
N GLN A 70 6.40 -18.01 23.30
CA GLN A 70 6.42 -19.36 23.86
C GLN A 70 7.84 -19.94 23.93
N VAL A 71 8.67 -19.62 22.94
CA VAL A 71 10.05 -20.17 22.82
C VAL A 71 11.12 -19.21 23.34
N ALA A 72 10.79 -17.93 23.51
CA ALA A 72 11.71 -16.97 24.12
C ALA A 72 12.01 -17.36 25.58
N PRO A 73 13.22 -17.06 26.11
CA PRO A 73 13.59 -17.33 27.49
C PRO A 73 12.88 -16.35 28.45
N LEU A 74 11.57 -16.48 28.58
CA LEU A 74 10.73 -15.61 29.40
C LEU A 74 10.59 -16.19 30.80
N TYR A 75 11.10 -15.48 31.80
CA TYR A 75 11.11 -15.94 33.18
C TYR A 75 9.71 -16.07 33.80
N HIS A 76 8.80 -15.14 33.51
CA HIS A 76 7.50 -15.05 34.19
C HIS A 76 6.32 -15.55 33.36
N THR A 77 6.24 -15.18 32.08
CA THR A 77 5.09 -15.50 31.24
C THR A 77 5.13 -16.94 30.72
N GLN A 78 6.31 -17.46 30.39
CA GLN A 78 6.52 -18.85 29.93
C GLN A 78 5.51 -19.28 28.84
N GLY A 79 5.23 -18.41 27.87
CA GLY A 79 4.28 -18.68 26.78
C GLY A 79 2.79 -18.68 27.16
N LYS A 80 2.43 -18.21 28.36
CA LYS A 80 1.03 -18.02 28.74
C LYS A 80 0.43 -16.81 28.02
N VAL A 81 -0.85 -16.94 27.70
CA VAL A 81 -1.69 -15.85 27.17
C VAL A 81 -1.72 -14.70 28.18
N CYS A 82 -1.51 -13.47 27.69
CA CYS A 82 -1.60 -12.27 28.52
C CYS A 82 -3.05 -11.95 28.86
N GLY A 83 -3.27 -11.30 30.02
CA GLY A 83 -4.57 -10.78 30.39
C GLY A 83 -5.00 -9.60 29.51
N ILE A 84 -6.29 -9.25 29.56
CA ILE A 84 -6.89 -8.19 28.73
C ILE A 84 -6.27 -6.81 28.98
N GLU A 85 -5.63 -6.62 30.14
CA GLU A 85 -4.89 -5.42 30.51
C GLU A 85 -3.77 -5.09 29.50
N MET A 86 -3.20 -6.09 28.84
CA MET A 86 -2.23 -5.86 27.76
C MET A 86 -2.89 -5.21 26.53
N ALA A 87 -4.14 -5.57 26.22
CA ALA A 87 -4.91 -4.93 25.15
C ALA A 87 -5.30 -3.49 25.53
N GLU A 88 -5.63 -3.24 26.79
CA GLU A 88 -5.90 -1.88 27.29
C GLU A 88 -4.67 -0.97 27.09
N LEU A 89 -3.47 -1.49 27.38
CA LEU A 89 -2.22 -0.77 27.14
C LEU A 89 -2.01 -0.44 25.65
N THR A 90 -2.21 -1.41 24.75
CA THR A 90 -1.98 -1.19 23.32
C THR A 90 -3.02 -0.23 22.71
N VAL A 91 -4.27 -0.30 23.14
CA VAL A 91 -5.32 0.68 22.79
C VAL A 91 -4.96 2.07 23.31
N ALA A 92 -4.50 2.18 24.56
CA ALA A 92 -4.09 3.46 25.13
C ALA A 92 -2.89 4.06 24.39
N LEU A 93 -1.92 3.24 23.96
CA LEU A 93 -0.79 3.68 23.15
C LEU A 93 -1.22 4.09 21.74
N ALA A 94 -2.02 3.28 21.05
CA ALA A 94 -2.56 3.57 19.73
C ALA A 94 -3.50 4.79 19.71
N GLY A 95 -4.19 5.05 20.82
CA GLY A 95 -5.21 6.10 20.91
C GLY A 95 -6.56 5.72 20.26
N ARG A 96 -6.71 4.46 19.85
CA ARG A 96 -7.95 3.90 19.28
C ARG A 96 -7.94 2.37 19.37
N GLU A 97 -9.11 1.79 19.16
CA GLU A 97 -9.26 0.34 19.01
C GLU A 97 -8.62 -0.16 17.71
N PRO A 98 -7.92 -1.32 17.71
CA PRO A 98 -7.43 -1.94 16.50
C PRO A 98 -8.58 -2.41 15.60
N SER A 99 -8.29 -2.48 14.31
CA SER A 99 -9.23 -2.99 13.30
C SER A 99 -9.38 -4.52 13.41
N MET A 100 -10.25 -5.10 12.58
CA MET A 100 -10.34 -6.56 12.42
C MET A 100 -9.01 -7.20 11.97
N LEU A 101 -8.12 -6.42 11.34
CA LEU A 101 -6.79 -6.86 10.92
C LEU A 101 -5.72 -6.61 11.99
N GLY A 102 -6.10 -6.13 13.18
CA GLY A 102 -5.19 -5.76 14.25
C GLY A 102 -4.72 -4.31 14.16
N HIS A 103 -3.62 -4.03 14.85
CA HIS A 103 -2.96 -2.73 14.85
C HIS A 103 -2.24 -2.45 13.52
N ASP A 104 -2.29 -1.19 13.08
CA ASP A 104 -1.67 -0.74 11.83
C ASP A 104 -0.49 0.23 12.03
N ALA A 105 0.04 0.77 10.94
CA ALA A 105 1.16 1.71 10.98
C ALA A 105 0.83 3.03 11.72
N ILE A 106 -0.42 3.48 11.71
CA ILE A 106 -0.86 4.70 12.41
C ILE A 106 -0.84 4.45 13.92
N ASP A 107 -1.25 3.26 14.34
CA ASP A 107 -1.21 2.86 15.76
C ASP A 107 0.23 2.81 16.26
N LYS A 108 1.13 2.21 15.47
CA LYS A 108 2.57 2.19 15.76
C LYS A 108 3.16 3.59 15.85
N TRP A 109 2.85 4.47 14.90
CA TRP A 109 3.32 5.85 14.88
C TRP A 109 2.86 6.62 16.12
N THR A 110 1.58 6.46 16.50
CA THR A 110 1.02 7.13 17.68
C THR A 110 1.66 6.62 18.97
N ALA A 111 1.86 5.31 19.09
CA ALA A 111 2.52 4.68 20.22
C ALA A 111 3.98 5.14 20.35
N LYS A 112 4.71 5.18 19.24
CA LYS A 112 6.09 5.68 19.17
C LYS A 112 6.17 7.10 19.71
N ARG A 113 5.31 8.01 19.21
CA ARG A 113 5.29 9.40 19.66
C ARG A 113 5.03 9.52 21.16
N LYS A 114 4.10 8.75 21.72
CA LYS A 114 3.83 8.74 23.18
C LYS A 114 5.01 8.22 23.99
N ILE A 115 5.69 7.17 23.51
CA ILE A 115 6.89 6.62 24.16
C ILE A 115 8.03 7.65 24.15
N LEU A 116 8.29 8.30 23.01
CA LEU A 116 9.30 9.35 22.91
C LEU A 116 8.99 10.53 23.84
N GLN A 117 7.74 10.98 23.85
CA GLN A 117 7.27 12.04 24.75
C GLN A 117 7.47 11.66 26.23
N ALA A 118 7.08 10.45 26.63
CA ALA A 118 7.25 9.96 27.99
C ALA A 118 8.73 9.83 28.40
N ALA A 119 9.62 9.55 27.44
CA ALA A 119 11.06 9.50 27.64
C ALA A 119 11.74 10.88 27.64
N GLY A 120 11.01 11.96 27.32
CA GLY A 120 11.57 13.32 27.20
C GLY A 120 12.48 13.51 25.98
N LEU A 121 12.28 12.70 24.93
CA LEU A 121 13.03 12.80 23.68
C LEU A 121 12.34 13.76 22.69
N PRO A 122 13.09 14.41 21.79
CA PRO A 122 12.52 15.32 20.80
C PRO A 122 11.71 14.55 19.74
N GLU A 123 10.82 15.25 19.03
CA GLU A 123 9.93 14.64 18.03
C GLU A 123 10.69 14.09 16.81
N ASP A 124 11.82 14.68 16.48
CA ASP A 124 12.73 14.26 15.41
C ASP A 124 13.77 13.22 15.88
N TRP A 125 13.62 12.70 17.11
CA TRP A 125 14.46 11.61 17.58
C TRP A 125 14.38 10.43 16.62
N GLY A 126 15.54 9.97 16.20
CA GLY A 126 15.65 8.84 15.30
C GLY A 126 15.51 9.19 13.82
N SER A 127 15.29 10.45 13.43
CA SER A 127 15.36 10.89 12.04
C SER A 127 16.80 10.90 11.53
N CYS A 128 16.98 10.62 10.24
CA CYS A 128 18.28 10.72 9.57
C CYS A 128 18.75 12.17 9.55
N SER A 129 19.96 12.43 10.04
CA SER A 129 20.53 13.79 10.10
C SER A 129 20.80 14.40 8.72
N THR A 130 20.98 13.56 7.69
CA THR A 130 21.37 14.01 6.35
C THR A 130 20.17 14.46 5.53
N CYS A 131 19.13 13.62 5.44
CA CYS A 131 17.90 13.97 4.73
C CYS A 131 16.82 14.60 5.61
N GLY A 132 17.03 14.68 6.93
CA GLY A 132 16.06 15.26 7.87
C GLY A 132 14.77 14.45 8.02
N GLY A 133 14.79 13.14 7.74
CA GLY A 133 13.59 12.31 7.78
C GLY A 133 12.97 11.98 6.42
N GLU A 134 13.43 12.60 5.34
CA GLU A 134 12.75 12.55 4.03
C GLU A 134 13.07 11.28 3.21
N GLY A 135 14.17 10.59 3.52
CA GLY A 135 14.66 9.45 2.73
C GLY A 135 15.24 9.81 1.36
N ILE A 136 15.07 11.05 0.90
CA ILE A 136 15.62 11.57 -0.36
C ILE A 136 16.89 12.38 -0.07
N HIS A 137 17.92 12.22 -0.90
CA HIS A 137 19.15 12.99 -0.78
C HIS A 137 18.86 14.50 -0.95
N PRO A 138 19.36 15.39 -0.07
CA PRO A 138 19.06 16.82 -0.10
C PRO A 138 19.26 17.49 -1.48
N ASP A 139 20.37 17.20 -2.16
CA ASP A 139 20.67 17.74 -3.50
C ASP A 139 19.63 17.41 -4.60
N ALA A 140 18.81 16.39 -4.38
CA ALA A 140 17.78 15.97 -5.31
C ALA A 140 16.39 16.51 -4.95
N LYS A 141 16.21 17.01 -3.72
CA LYS A 141 14.89 17.35 -3.16
C LYS A 141 14.16 18.40 -3.98
N GLU A 142 14.82 19.51 -4.32
CA GLU A 142 14.19 20.61 -5.06
C GLU A 142 13.69 20.15 -6.44
N GLN A 143 14.50 19.38 -7.19
CA GLN A 143 14.10 18.87 -8.50
C GLN A 143 13.04 17.77 -8.38
N TYR A 144 13.12 16.95 -7.34
CA TYR A 144 12.12 15.94 -7.04
C TYR A 144 10.75 16.58 -6.76
N GLU A 145 10.70 17.60 -5.91
CA GLU A 145 9.45 18.30 -5.56
C GLU A 145 8.89 19.14 -6.71
N ALA A 146 9.76 19.68 -7.57
CA ALA A 146 9.35 20.47 -8.73
C ALA A 146 8.86 19.62 -9.92
N TRP A 147 9.11 18.30 -9.91
CA TRP A 147 8.70 17.44 -11.01
C TRP A 147 7.20 17.18 -11.00
N GLU A 148 6.56 17.42 -12.14
CA GLU A 148 5.14 17.13 -12.34
C GLU A 148 4.95 15.89 -13.19
N ARG A 149 4.08 15.00 -12.71
CA ARG A 149 3.63 13.82 -13.45
C ARG A 149 2.93 14.23 -14.75
N PHE A 150 3.05 13.41 -15.78
CA PHE A 150 2.32 13.59 -17.03
C PHE A 150 1.72 12.28 -17.54
N GLU A 151 0.52 12.40 -18.09
CA GLU A 151 -0.23 11.28 -18.64
C GLU A 151 0.37 10.79 -19.97
N PRO A 152 0.14 9.52 -20.36
CA PRO A 152 0.39 9.08 -21.72
C PRO A 152 -0.39 9.94 -22.72
N PRO A 153 0.09 10.08 -23.97
CA PRO A 153 -0.60 10.85 -24.98
C PRO A 153 -2.03 10.33 -25.18
N THR A 154 -2.98 11.23 -25.41
CA THR A 154 -4.37 10.86 -25.70
C THR A 154 -4.52 10.47 -27.16
N GLY A 155 -5.28 9.42 -27.44
CA GLY A 155 -5.63 9.00 -28.80
C GLY A 155 -6.89 8.16 -28.85
N GLU A 156 -7.14 7.49 -29.98
CA GLU A 156 -8.40 6.76 -30.20
C GLU A 156 -8.42 5.32 -29.70
N GLY A 157 -7.26 4.73 -29.42
CA GLY A 157 -7.16 3.34 -28.98
C GLY A 157 -7.57 3.13 -27.53
N TYR A 158 -8.05 1.94 -27.20
CA TYR A 158 -8.46 1.53 -25.85
C TYR A 158 -7.37 0.68 -25.21
N GLN A 159 -7.02 1.00 -23.96
CA GLN A 159 -6.01 0.27 -23.21
C GLN A 159 -6.35 0.24 -21.72
N ILE A 160 -6.18 -0.91 -21.06
CA ILE A 160 -6.32 -1.03 -19.60
C ILE A 160 -4.98 -0.79 -18.93
N TRP A 161 -5.03 0.01 -17.87
CA TRP A 161 -3.90 0.37 -17.03
C TRP A 161 -4.17 -0.05 -15.59
N GLU A 162 -3.11 -0.38 -14.86
CA GLU A 162 -3.18 -0.48 -13.41
C GLU A 162 -2.90 0.87 -12.74
N THR A 163 -3.57 1.15 -11.62
CA THR A 163 -3.41 2.39 -10.85
C THR A 163 -2.55 2.19 -9.59
N VAL A 164 -1.55 1.32 -9.65
CA VAL A 164 -0.50 1.24 -8.61
C VAL A 164 0.39 2.48 -8.67
N SER A 165 1.24 2.69 -7.65
CA SER A 165 2.06 3.90 -7.48
C SER A 165 2.90 4.29 -8.71
N GLU A 166 3.11 3.37 -9.64
CA GLU A 166 3.97 3.54 -10.80
C GLU A 166 3.23 3.44 -12.14
N GLY A 167 1.96 2.99 -12.15
CA GLY A 167 1.03 2.95 -13.29
C GLY A 167 1.54 2.36 -14.61
N SER A 168 1.08 1.16 -14.99
CA SER A 168 1.53 0.48 -16.23
C SER A 168 0.35 0.03 -17.11
N PRO A 169 0.54 -0.06 -18.44
CA PRO A 169 -0.44 -0.70 -19.32
C PRO A 169 -0.40 -2.23 -19.14
N ILE A 170 -1.56 -2.83 -18.92
CA ILE A 170 -1.72 -4.28 -18.74
C ILE A 170 -2.40 -4.95 -19.95
N SER A 171 -2.74 -4.17 -20.98
CA SER A 171 -3.22 -4.67 -22.26
C SER A 171 -2.49 -4.00 -23.43
N PRO A 172 -2.50 -4.63 -24.62
CA PRO A 172 -2.26 -3.92 -25.87
C PRO A 172 -3.29 -2.80 -26.11
N VAL A 173 -3.03 -1.99 -27.13
CA VAL A 173 -3.98 -0.98 -27.63
C VAL A 173 -4.94 -1.64 -28.62
N PHE A 174 -6.24 -1.44 -28.42
CA PHE A 174 -7.29 -1.98 -29.30
C PHE A 174 -8.11 -0.87 -29.95
N ALA A 175 -8.66 -1.14 -31.13
CA ALA A 175 -9.47 -0.16 -31.85
C ALA A 175 -10.88 -0.04 -31.25
N THR A 176 -11.39 -1.13 -30.67
CA THR A 176 -12.76 -1.17 -30.14
C THR A 176 -12.82 -1.68 -28.69
N PRO A 177 -13.86 -1.28 -27.94
CA PRO A 177 -14.15 -1.84 -26.61
C PRO A 177 -14.29 -3.36 -26.60
N GLU A 178 -14.89 -3.94 -27.65
CA GLU A 178 -15.17 -5.38 -27.74
C GLU A 178 -13.89 -6.22 -27.90
N GLU A 179 -12.93 -5.73 -28.71
CA GLU A 179 -11.63 -6.38 -28.85
C GLU A 179 -10.88 -6.39 -27.52
N LEU A 180 -10.89 -5.25 -26.82
CA LEU A 180 -10.29 -5.14 -25.50
C LEU A 180 -10.99 -6.02 -24.47
N ALA A 181 -12.32 -6.04 -24.43
CA ALA A 181 -13.09 -6.87 -23.51
C ALA A 181 -12.81 -8.37 -23.72
N THR A 182 -12.69 -8.81 -24.98
CA THR A 182 -12.33 -10.19 -25.33
C THR A 182 -10.94 -10.52 -24.79
N HIS A 183 -9.96 -9.65 -25.04
CA HIS A 183 -8.59 -9.83 -24.57
C HIS A 183 -8.52 -9.94 -23.04
N MET A 184 -9.25 -9.08 -22.33
CA MET A 184 -9.26 -9.06 -20.88
C MET A 184 -9.99 -10.26 -20.26
N ALA A 185 -11.01 -10.80 -20.92
CA ALA A 185 -11.70 -12.01 -20.48
C ALA A 185 -10.84 -13.28 -20.68
N ASP A 186 -10.06 -13.34 -21.76
CA ASP A 186 -9.17 -14.46 -22.06
C ASP A 186 -7.90 -14.44 -21.21
N THR A 187 -7.44 -13.24 -20.81
CA THR A 187 -6.20 -13.07 -20.06
C THR A 187 -6.46 -13.05 -18.55
N ARG A 188 -5.87 -14.01 -17.83
CA ARG A 188 -6.09 -14.15 -16.38
C ARG A 188 -5.20 -13.21 -15.58
N TRP A 189 -5.75 -12.09 -15.13
CA TRP A 189 -5.03 -11.07 -14.35
C TRP A 189 -5.44 -11.04 -12.88
N GLY A 190 -4.51 -11.39 -11.98
CA GLY A 190 -4.62 -11.12 -10.53
C GLY A 190 -6.02 -11.31 -9.93
N ALA A 191 -6.56 -10.22 -9.35
CA ALA A 191 -7.87 -10.18 -8.71
C ALA A 191 -9.08 -10.20 -9.69
N ASP A 192 -8.87 -9.98 -10.98
CA ASP A 192 -9.93 -10.04 -12.01
C ASP A 192 -10.00 -11.40 -12.70
N LYS A 193 -9.24 -12.38 -12.19
CA LYS A 193 -9.22 -13.73 -12.74
C LYS A 193 -10.63 -14.32 -12.72
N GLY A 194 -11.18 -14.55 -13.91
CA GLY A 194 -12.51 -15.13 -14.08
C GLY A 194 -13.62 -14.11 -14.37
N THR A 195 -13.31 -12.82 -14.47
CA THR A 195 -14.25 -11.80 -14.96
C THR A 195 -14.55 -12.05 -16.44
N ASP A 196 -15.84 -12.13 -16.79
CA ASP A 196 -16.28 -12.45 -18.14
C ASP A 196 -16.27 -11.24 -19.10
N TYR A 197 -16.44 -11.54 -20.39
CA TYR A 197 -16.48 -10.55 -21.47
C TYR A 197 -17.53 -9.46 -21.24
N GLU A 198 -18.75 -9.83 -20.86
CA GLU A 198 -19.85 -8.88 -20.68
C GLU A 198 -19.57 -7.89 -19.54
N THR A 199 -18.94 -8.36 -18.47
CA THR A 199 -18.52 -7.52 -17.35
C THR A 199 -17.40 -6.57 -17.77
N TRP A 200 -16.39 -7.06 -18.50
CA TRP A 200 -15.35 -6.19 -19.05
C TRP A 200 -15.90 -5.15 -20.03
N LEU A 201 -16.82 -5.53 -20.90
CA LEU A 201 -17.43 -4.62 -21.87
C LEU A 201 -18.25 -3.52 -21.16
N ARG A 202 -19.02 -3.88 -20.12
CA ARG A 202 -19.73 -2.88 -19.29
C ARG A 202 -18.75 -1.93 -18.59
N PHE A 203 -17.66 -2.45 -18.04
CA PHE A 203 -16.61 -1.62 -17.44
C PHE A 203 -16.02 -0.62 -18.43
N ILE A 204 -15.63 -1.10 -19.62
CA ILE A 204 -14.98 -0.29 -20.67
C ILE A 204 -15.94 0.78 -21.21
N ASN A 205 -17.21 0.45 -21.42
CA ASN A 205 -18.22 1.39 -21.92
C ASN A 205 -18.81 2.30 -20.83
N GLY A 206 -18.56 1.99 -19.56
CA GLY A 206 -19.16 2.68 -18.41
C GLY A 206 -18.11 3.45 -17.60
N PRO A 207 -17.82 3.01 -16.36
CA PRO A 207 -17.07 3.80 -15.39
C PRO A 207 -15.61 4.03 -15.78
N GLY A 208 -14.99 3.13 -16.55
CA GLY A 208 -13.58 3.24 -16.96
C GLY A 208 -12.58 3.26 -15.80
N TRP A 209 -13.03 3.14 -14.55
CA TRP A 209 -12.17 3.05 -13.37
C TRP A 209 -12.78 2.13 -12.33
N ALA A 210 -11.96 1.28 -11.73
CA ALA A 210 -12.36 0.34 -10.69
C ALA A 210 -11.25 0.12 -9.66
N PRO A 211 -11.56 -0.02 -8.37
CA PRO A 211 -10.57 -0.49 -7.38
C PRO A 211 -10.19 -1.96 -7.66
N SER A 212 -9.14 -2.48 -7.02
CA SER A 212 -8.78 -3.90 -7.21
C SER A 212 -9.82 -4.86 -6.62
N MET A 213 -10.52 -4.44 -5.57
CA MET A 213 -11.43 -5.29 -4.80
C MET A 213 -12.45 -4.43 -4.05
N VAL A 214 -13.67 -4.93 -3.95
CA VAL A 214 -14.75 -4.33 -3.16
C VAL A 214 -15.31 -5.38 -2.21
N GLY A 215 -15.38 -5.05 -0.93
CA GLY A 215 -16.12 -5.81 0.07
C GLY A 215 -17.39 -5.03 0.44
N ASP A 216 -18.55 -5.56 0.07
CA ASP A 216 -19.85 -4.96 0.38
C ASP A 216 -20.84 -6.03 0.90
N ALA A 217 -22.13 -5.69 1.03
CA ALA A 217 -23.16 -6.62 1.51
C ALA A 217 -23.33 -7.88 0.63
N LYS A 218 -22.85 -7.87 -0.61
CA LYS A 218 -22.85 -9.01 -1.54
C LYS A 218 -21.59 -9.87 -1.42
N GLY A 219 -20.65 -9.51 -0.55
CA GLY A 219 -19.41 -10.23 -0.31
C GLY A 219 -18.18 -9.54 -0.90
N LEU A 220 -17.11 -10.31 -1.07
CA LEU A 220 -15.83 -9.86 -1.61
C LEU A 220 -15.77 -10.17 -3.11
N ARG A 221 -15.56 -9.15 -3.95
CA ARG A 221 -15.52 -9.28 -5.41
C ARG A 221 -14.48 -8.34 -6.04
N SER A 222 -14.12 -8.58 -7.30
CA SER A 222 -13.21 -7.67 -8.02
C SER A 222 -13.86 -6.30 -8.18
N GLY A 223 -13.08 -5.23 -8.23
CA GLY A 223 -13.70 -3.91 -8.42
C GLY A 223 -14.26 -3.72 -9.82
N VAL A 224 -13.73 -4.40 -10.84
CA VAL A 224 -14.31 -4.39 -12.20
C VAL A 224 -15.72 -4.97 -12.17
N GLU A 225 -15.92 -6.09 -11.48
CA GLU A 225 -17.24 -6.68 -11.27
C GLU A 225 -18.16 -5.73 -10.51
N ALA A 226 -17.67 -5.13 -9.42
CA ALA A 226 -18.47 -4.23 -8.60
C ALA A 226 -18.92 -2.96 -9.34
N MET A 227 -18.04 -2.34 -10.13
CA MET A 227 -18.32 -1.10 -10.85
C MET A 227 -19.13 -1.32 -12.13
N SER A 228 -19.21 -2.57 -12.63
CA SER A 228 -19.99 -2.91 -13.83
C SER A 228 -21.47 -3.17 -13.55
N GLU A 229 -21.90 -3.08 -12.28
CA GLU A 229 -23.30 -3.23 -11.86
C GLU A 229 -23.99 -1.89 -11.54
N THR A 230 -23.23 -0.80 -11.42
CA THR A 230 -23.70 0.58 -11.23
C THR A 230 -24.03 1.24 -12.54
#